data_AF-A0A2R6ILM1-F1
#
_entry.id   AF-A0A2R6ILM1-F1
#
_cell.length_a   1.000
_cell.length_b   1.000
_cell.length_c   1.000
_cell.angle_alpha   90.00
_cell.angle_beta   90.00
_cell.angle_gamma   90.00
#
_symmetry.space_group_name_H-M   'P 1'
#
loop_
_entity.id
_entity.type
_entity.pdbx_description
1 polymer ?
#
loop_
_entity_poly.entity_id
_entity_poly.type
_entity_poly.pdbx_seq_one_letter_code
_entity_poly.pdbx_strand_id
1 'polypeptide(L)'
;MTSDGLESEYGVSGLDDDITGAHNQPRNKFRHNLRDLLQSDEIAEADKHAAVEYLKAIDRENYSETFINSDGQQETKSVGTLHSYAHNLKRVAVISQTPLTEIDSADKINGFFDSVATGDHSHPSVKSDGYSKGTLKGWQSAVSKFYQYHDELGVEPHEIVIAKQKQTHVDERDMFTVEEVKA
;
A
#
# COMPACT_ATOMS: atom_id res chain seq x y z
N MET A 1 48.59 7.48 11.77
CA MET A 1 48.04 6.18 11.32
C MET A 1 46.56 6.38 11.18
N THR A 2 46.14 6.49 9.92
CA THR A 2 44.80 6.71 9.39
C THR A 2 43.97 5.43 9.48
N SER A 3 42.65 5.62 9.67
CA SER A 3 41.52 4.96 8.98
C SER A 3 40.25 5.38 9.75
N ASP A 4 39.49 6.33 9.20
CA ASP A 4 38.34 6.12 8.28
C ASP A 4 37.14 5.56 9.05
N GLY A 5 36.00 6.24 9.18
CA GLY A 5 35.34 7.06 8.16
C GLY A 5 34.26 6.20 7.49
N LEU A 6 33.14 5.98 8.18
CA LEU A 6 31.93 5.38 7.62
C LEU A 6 30.77 6.33 7.91
N GLU A 7 30.77 7.45 7.19
CA GLU A 7 29.61 8.31 7.04
C GLU A 7 28.61 7.61 6.12
N SER A 8 27.45 7.28 6.68
CA SER A 8 26.11 7.29 6.06
C SER A 8 26.05 7.56 4.54
N GLU A 9 26.15 6.50 3.72
CA GLU A 9 25.96 6.56 2.25
C GLU A 9 24.49 6.52 1.79
N TYR A 10 23.52 6.85 2.65
CA TYR A 10 22.12 7.00 2.21
C TYR A 10 21.64 8.44 2.44
N GLY A 11 22.37 9.38 1.84
CA GLY A 11 21.96 10.77 1.71
C GLY A 11 20.66 10.85 0.89
N VAL A 12 19.65 11.49 1.48
CA VAL A 12 18.35 11.85 0.87
C VAL A 12 18.55 12.98 -0.16
N SER A 13 19.45 12.77 -1.12
CA SER A 13 20.03 13.79 -2.01
C SER A 13 19.39 13.81 -3.42
N GLY A 14 18.09 13.51 -3.54
CA GLY A 14 17.43 13.45 -4.85
C GLY A 14 15.98 13.91 -4.87
N LEU A 15 15.50 14.54 -3.80
CA LEU A 15 14.09 14.93 -3.71
C LEU A 15 13.80 16.40 -4.02
N ASP A 16 14.82 17.22 -4.28
CA ASP A 16 14.65 18.67 -4.46
C ASP A 16 14.46 19.06 -5.94
N ASP A 17 13.22 19.47 -6.21
CA ASP A 17 12.76 20.50 -7.13
C ASP A 17 13.41 20.65 -8.52
N ASP A 18 12.70 20.14 -9.53
CA ASP A 18 12.62 20.84 -10.82
C ASP A 18 11.16 21.14 -11.15
N ILE A 19 10.82 22.43 -11.06
CA ILE A 19 9.50 22.99 -11.32
C ILE A 19 9.44 23.34 -12.81
N THR A 20 8.79 22.49 -13.60
CA THR A 20 8.10 22.93 -14.82
C THR A 20 6.80 22.15 -15.04
N GLY A 21 5.68 22.87 -15.08
CA GLY A 21 4.49 22.50 -15.84
C GLY A 21 3.50 21.50 -15.21
N ALA A 22 2.52 22.02 -14.46
CA ALA A 22 1.08 21.68 -14.48
C ALA A 22 0.54 20.23 -14.70
N HIS A 23 1.33 19.15 -14.61
CA HIS A 23 0.84 17.77 -14.83
C HIS A 23 1.25 16.76 -13.74
N ASN A 24 1.83 17.20 -12.62
CA ASN A 24 2.52 16.33 -11.66
C ASN A 24 1.80 16.07 -10.31
N GLN A 25 0.50 16.36 -10.19
CA GLN A 25 -0.25 16.13 -8.94
C GLN A 25 -0.16 14.67 -8.43
N PRO A 26 -0.32 13.63 -9.27
CA PRO A 26 -0.28 12.25 -8.78
C PRO A 26 1.09 11.83 -8.24
N ARG A 27 2.18 12.25 -8.90
CA ARG A 27 3.55 11.89 -8.50
C ARG A 27 3.96 12.58 -7.21
N ASN A 28 3.59 13.85 -7.05
CA ASN A 28 3.82 14.58 -5.80
C ASN A 28 3.06 13.93 -4.63
N LYS A 29 1.81 13.49 -4.86
CA LYS A 29 1.05 12.72 -3.86
C LYS A 29 1.68 11.38 -3.52
N PHE A 30 2.25 10.67 -4.49
CA PHE A 30 3.00 9.44 -4.24
C PHE A 30 4.26 9.70 -3.40
N ARG A 31 5.07 10.70 -3.77
CA ARG A 31 6.28 11.08 -3.01
C ARG A 31 5.96 11.50 -1.57
N HIS A 32 4.88 12.24 -1.39
CA HIS A 32 4.38 12.62 -0.05
C HIS A 32 4.02 11.38 0.77
N ASN A 33 3.22 10.46 0.24
CA ASN A 33 2.88 9.22 0.96
C ASN A 33 4.10 8.36 1.28
N LEU A 34 5.08 8.29 0.38
CA LEU A 34 6.31 7.54 0.62
C LEU A 34 7.09 8.16 1.79
N ARG A 35 7.21 9.49 1.81
CA ARG A 35 7.81 10.23 2.93
C ARG A 35 7.02 10.00 4.23
N ASP A 36 5.70 10.09 4.18
CA ASP A 36 4.82 9.90 5.33
C ASP A 36 4.86 8.45 5.87
N LEU A 37 5.13 7.47 5.01
CA LEU A 37 5.33 6.08 5.39
C LEU A 37 6.69 5.93 6.11
N LEU A 38 7.76 6.48 5.52
CA LEU A 38 9.11 6.46 6.10
C LEU A 38 9.19 7.18 7.46
N GLN A 39 8.44 8.27 7.62
CA GLN A 39 8.45 9.10 8.84
C GLN A 39 7.50 8.60 9.93
N SER A 40 6.68 7.56 9.67
CA SER A 40 5.70 7.06 10.63
C SER A 40 6.39 6.35 11.81
N ASP A 41 6.25 6.83 13.03
CA ASP A 41 6.75 6.16 14.25
C ASP A 41 5.91 4.94 14.64
N GLU A 42 4.67 4.86 14.15
CA GLU A 42 3.76 3.72 14.36
C GLU A 42 4.09 2.46 13.54
N ILE A 43 5.08 2.52 12.64
CA ILE A 43 5.41 1.41 11.72
C ILE A 43 6.84 0.92 12.01
N ALA A 44 7.02 -0.40 12.05
CA ALA A 44 8.34 -1.00 12.20
C ALA A 44 9.27 -0.62 11.03
N GLU A 45 10.55 -0.36 11.30
CA GLU A 45 11.51 0.02 10.27
C GLU A 45 11.61 -1.02 9.14
N ALA A 46 11.56 -2.31 9.47
CA ALA A 46 11.58 -3.40 8.49
C ALA A 46 10.41 -3.29 7.48
N ASP A 47 9.21 -3.01 7.95
CA ASP A 47 8.03 -2.81 7.09
C ASP A 47 8.16 -1.58 6.21
N LYS A 48 8.74 -0.49 6.73
CA LYS A 48 8.97 0.72 5.93
C LYS A 48 9.92 0.43 4.77
N HIS A 49 11.03 -0.23 5.04
CA HIS A 49 12.02 -0.60 4.05
C HIS A 49 11.43 -1.52 2.99
N ALA A 50 10.81 -2.62 3.41
CA ALA A 50 10.17 -3.58 2.51
C ALA A 50 9.09 -2.92 1.64
N ALA A 51 8.22 -2.10 2.25
CA ALA A 51 7.18 -1.40 1.48
C ALA A 51 7.77 -0.43 0.44
N VAL A 52 8.83 0.31 0.78
CA VAL A 52 9.48 1.24 -0.16
C VAL A 52 10.17 0.50 -1.30
N GLU A 53 10.87 -0.58 -1.00
CA GLU A 53 11.51 -1.46 -1.99
C GLU A 53 10.46 -2.02 -2.97
N TYR A 54 9.40 -2.63 -2.45
CA TYR A 54 8.30 -3.10 -3.27
C TYR A 54 7.70 -1.98 -4.15
N LEU A 55 7.37 -0.82 -3.58
CA LEU A 55 6.75 0.30 -4.32
C LEU A 55 7.66 0.85 -5.42
N LYS A 56 8.98 0.85 -5.20
CA LYS A 56 9.99 1.22 -6.18
C LYS A 56 10.08 0.20 -7.30
N ALA A 57 10.02 -1.10 -7.00
CA ALA A 57 10.11 -2.18 -7.97
C ALA A 57 8.94 -2.22 -8.98
N ILE A 58 7.79 -1.66 -8.59
CA ILE A 58 6.61 -1.53 -9.46
C ILE A 58 6.42 -0.12 -10.05
N ASP A 59 7.34 0.81 -9.82
CA ASP A 59 7.30 2.15 -10.40
C ASP A 59 7.87 2.14 -11.82
N ARG A 60 7.07 2.57 -12.80
CA ARG A 60 7.47 2.66 -14.22
C ARG A 60 8.66 3.57 -14.47
N GLU A 61 8.86 4.56 -13.61
CA GLU A 61 9.97 5.51 -13.74
C GLU A 61 11.23 5.04 -12.99
N ASN A 62 11.17 3.90 -12.30
CA ASN A 62 12.32 3.30 -11.64
C ASN A 62 12.89 2.16 -12.49
N TYR A 63 14.21 2.20 -12.68
CA TYR A 63 14.96 1.19 -13.43
C TYR A 63 15.95 0.39 -12.57
N SER A 64 16.11 0.74 -11.27
CA SER A 64 17.07 0.07 -10.39
C SER A 64 16.51 -1.18 -9.72
N GLU A 65 15.20 -1.22 -9.52
CA GLU A 65 14.47 -2.32 -8.88
C GLU A 65 13.35 -2.77 -9.83
N THR A 66 13.15 -4.08 -9.98
CA THR A 66 12.13 -4.62 -10.87
C THR A 66 11.33 -5.70 -10.17
N PHE A 67 10.01 -5.66 -10.36
CA PHE A 67 9.14 -6.76 -9.96
C PHE A 67 8.83 -7.64 -11.16
N ILE A 68 9.18 -8.93 -11.07
CA ILE A 68 8.79 -9.95 -12.03
C ILE A 68 7.61 -10.72 -11.45
N ASN A 69 6.48 -10.70 -12.13
CA ASN A 69 5.29 -11.41 -11.69
C ASN A 69 5.41 -12.93 -11.93
N SER A 70 4.39 -13.68 -11.49
CA SER A 70 4.30 -15.13 -11.68
C SER A 70 4.34 -15.59 -13.15
N ASP A 71 4.04 -14.71 -14.10
CA ASP A 71 4.09 -15.01 -15.54
C ASP A 71 5.46 -14.71 -16.15
N GLY A 72 6.46 -14.35 -15.33
CA GLY A 72 7.81 -14.00 -15.78
C GLY A 72 7.90 -12.64 -16.45
N GLN A 73 6.89 -11.78 -16.30
CA GLN A 73 6.84 -10.45 -16.91
C GLN A 73 7.13 -9.36 -15.89
N GLN A 74 7.80 -8.30 -16.34
CA GLN A 74 7.98 -7.11 -15.53
C GLN A 74 6.61 -6.46 -15.26
N GLU A 75 6.23 -6.39 -13.99
CA GLU A 75 5.00 -5.75 -13.55
C GLU A 75 5.29 -4.32 -13.11
N THR A 76 4.64 -3.37 -13.76
CA THR A 76 4.72 -1.95 -13.39
C THR A 76 3.34 -1.32 -13.28
N LYS A 77 3.20 -0.35 -12.38
CA LYS A 77 1.93 0.28 -12.05
C LYS A 77 1.91 1.77 -12.36
N SER A 78 0.70 2.29 -12.52
CA SER A 78 0.48 3.73 -12.63
C SER A 78 0.78 4.43 -11.30
N VAL A 79 1.13 5.70 -11.34
CA VAL A 79 1.36 6.51 -10.13
C VAL A 79 0.16 6.53 -9.19
N GLY A 80 -1.07 6.54 -9.73
CA GLY A 80 -2.28 6.45 -8.90
C GLY A 80 -2.38 5.13 -8.14
N THR A 81 -1.93 4.03 -8.76
CA THR A 81 -1.85 2.72 -8.10
C THR A 81 -0.75 2.71 -7.03
N LEU A 82 0.44 3.27 -7.32
CA LEU A 82 1.53 3.38 -6.33
C LEU A 82 1.08 4.16 -5.09
N HIS A 83 0.41 5.30 -5.32
CA HIS A 83 -0.18 6.10 -4.25
C HIS A 83 -1.16 5.30 -3.39
N SER A 84 -2.06 4.54 -4.05
CA SER A 84 -3.04 3.69 -3.35
C SER A 84 -2.36 2.57 -2.57
N TYR A 85 -1.34 1.92 -3.14
CA TYR A 85 -0.61 0.84 -2.47
C TYR A 85 0.18 1.36 -1.27
N ALA A 86 0.89 2.47 -1.41
CA ALA A 86 1.60 3.11 -0.30
C ALA A 86 0.63 3.46 0.86
N HIS A 87 -0.53 4.04 0.53
CA HIS A 87 -1.54 4.35 1.53
C HIS A 87 -2.09 3.07 2.21
N ASN A 88 -2.42 2.04 1.44
CA ASN A 88 -2.99 0.81 1.95
C ASN A 88 -1.98 0.04 2.83
N LEU A 89 -0.73 -0.10 2.39
CA LEU A 89 0.33 -0.74 3.18
C LEU A 89 0.59 0.01 4.48
N LYS A 90 0.67 1.35 4.43
CA LYS A 90 0.77 2.18 5.65
C LYS A 90 -0.37 1.89 6.62
N ARG A 91 -1.62 1.87 6.13
CA ARG A 91 -2.79 1.61 6.98
C ARG A 91 -2.78 0.22 7.59
N VAL A 92 -2.43 -0.80 6.82
CA VAL A 92 -2.35 -2.18 7.33
C VAL A 92 -1.26 -2.30 8.37
N ALA A 93 -0.05 -1.81 8.11
CA ALA A 93 1.08 -1.90 9.04
C ALA A 93 0.81 -1.23 10.40
N VAL A 94 0.09 -0.09 10.40
CA VAL A 94 -0.33 0.57 11.65
C VAL A 94 -1.38 -0.25 12.40
N ILE A 95 -2.39 -0.77 11.68
CA ILE A 95 -3.52 -1.46 12.33
C ILE A 95 -3.15 -2.86 12.80
N SER A 96 -2.31 -3.60 12.07
CA SER A 96 -2.01 -5.02 12.36
C SER A 96 -1.34 -5.23 13.72
N GLN A 97 -0.68 -4.21 14.27
CA GLN A 97 0.14 -4.27 15.50
C GLN A 97 1.26 -5.32 15.47
N THR A 98 1.38 -6.07 14.37
CA THR A 98 2.43 -7.05 14.06
C THR A 98 3.05 -6.60 12.75
N PRO A 99 4.39 -6.44 12.68
CA PRO A 99 5.05 -6.07 11.44
C PRO A 99 4.70 -7.05 10.32
N LEU A 100 4.37 -6.55 9.14
CA LEU A 100 4.06 -7.36 7.97
C LEU A 100 5.22 -8.30 7.61
N THR A 101 6.45 -7.84 7.81
CA THR A 101 7.68 -8.63 7.64
C THR A 101 7.85 -9.75 8.67
N GLU A 102 7.05 -9.77 9.75
CA GLU A 102 7.06 -10.82 10.78
C GLU A 102 5.86 -11.77 10.71
N ILE A 103 4.88 -11.50 9.83
CA ILE A 103 3.75 -12.40 9.62
C ILE A 103 4.18 -13.49 8.64
N ASP A 104 4.14 -14.73 9.10
CA ASP A 104 4.73 -15.92 8.45
C ASP A 104 3.70 -16.84 7.76
N SER A 105 2.41 -16.45 7.72
CA SER A 105 1.40 -17.27 7.04
C SER A 105 0.21 -16.46 6.51
N ALA A 106 -0.38 -16.94 5.41
CA ALA A 106 -1.58 -16.37 4.83
C ALA A 106 -2.78 -16.47 5.78
N ASP A 107 -2.86 -17.51 6.61
CA ASP A 107 -3.91 -17.68 7.62
C ASP A 107 -3.91 -16.54 8.66
N LYS A 108 -2.73 -16.11 9.12
CA LYS A 108 -2.62 -14.96 10.04
C LYS A 108 -3.05 -13.66 9.37
N ILE A 109 -2.70 -13.47 8.11
CA ILE A 109 -3.15 -12.32 7.30
C ILE A 109 -4.67 -12.32 7.11
N ASN A 110 -5.25 -13.48 6.77
CA ASN A 110 -6.69 -13.63 6.61
C ASN A 110 -7.43 -13.39 7.94
N GLY A 111 -6.92 -13.94 9.05
CA GLY A 111 -7.46 -13.70 10.39
C GLY A 111 -7.41 -12.22 10.80
N PHE A 112 -6.31 -11.53 10.48
CA PHE A 112 -6.24 -10.07 10.61
C PHE A 112 -7.35 -9.39 9.82
N PHE A 113 -7.51 -9.70 8.52
CA PHE A 113 -8.54 -9.08 7.71
C PHE A 113 -9.97 -9.37 8.19
N ASP A 114 -10.25 -10.58 8.68
CA ASP A 114 -11.53 -10.94 9.26
C ASP A 114 -11.85 -10.16 10.55
N SER A 115 -10.85 -9.98 11.41
CA SER A 115 -11.00 -9.19 12.64
C SER A 115 -11.33 -7.72 12.35
N VAL A 116 -10.63 -7.08 11.40
CA VAL A 116 -10.92 -5.67 11.04
C VAL A 116 -12.18 -5.54 10.18
N ALA A 117 -12.61 -6.60 9.50
CA ALA A 117 -13.87 -6.64 8.75
C ALA A 117 -15.10 -6.71 9.66
N THR A 118 -14.98 -7.37 10.81
CA THR A 118 -16.07 -7.56 11.77
C THR A 118 -16.07 -6.53 12.90
N GLY A 119 -14.98 -5.78 13.05
CA GLY A 119 -14.80 -4.84 14.16
C GLY A 119 -14.21 -5.48 15.42
N ASP A 120 -13.89 -6.77 15.38
CA ASP A 120 -13.28 -7.53 16.47
C ASP A 120 -11.75 -7.37 16.49
N HIS A 121 -11.27 -6.14 16.42
CA HIS A 121 -9.83 -5.84 16.45
C HIS A 121 -9.56 -4.73 17.47
N SER A 122 -8.48 -4.87 18.23
CA SER A 122 -8.12 -4.00 19.37
C SER A 122 -7.76 -2.56 18.99
N HIS A 123 -7.27 -2.36 17.76
CA HIS A 123 -6.80 -1.06 17.30
C HIS A 123 -7.91 0.01 17.31
N PRO A 124 -7.69 1.20 17.91
CA PRO A 124 -8.74 2.20 18.15
C PRO A 124 -9.38 2.79 16.89
N SER A 125 -8.71 2.69 15.73
CA SER A 125 -9.29 3.12 14.45
C SER A 125 -10.24 2.10 13.81
N VAL A 126 -10.37 0.89 14.38
CA VAL A 126 -11.31 -0.12 13.89
C VAL A 126 -12.66 0.17 14.54
N LYS A 127 -13.69 0.35 13.71
CA LYS A 127 -15.06 0.59 14.18
C LYS A 127 -15.71 -0.73 14.59
N SER A 128 -16.74 -0.67 15.43
CA SER A 128 -17.47 -1.87 15.88
C SER A 128 -18.18 -2.63 14.75
N ASP A 129 -18.46 -1.97 13.62
CA ASP A 129 -19.01 -2.57 12.40
C ASP A 129 -17.93 -2.90 11.36
N GLY A 130 -16.66 -2.71 11.71
CA GLY A 130 -15.51 -3.00 10.86
C GLY A 130 -15.35 -2.08 9.66
N TYR A 131 -14.52 -2.52 8.70
CA TYR A 131 -14.26 -1.80 7.45
C TYR A 131 -15.12 -2.32 6.30
N SER A 132 -15.44 -1.43 5.35
CA SER A 132 -16.18 -1.79 4.15
C SER A 132 -15.42 -2.79 3.27
N LYS A 133 -16.16 -3.63 2.52
CA LYS A 133 -15.55 -4.56 1.54
C LYS A 133 -14.68 -3.87 0.50
N GLY A 134 -15.03 -2.64 0.10
CA GLY A 134 -14.24 -1.86 -0.86
C GLY A 134 -12.89 -1.45 -0.27
N THR A 135 -12.88 -1.03 1.00
CA THR A 135 -11.65 -0.71 1.75
C THR A 135 -10.77 -1.95 1.89
N LEU A 136 -11.34 -3.05 2.38
CA LEU A 136 -10.61 -4.31 2.59
C LEU A 136 -10.03 -4.86 1.30
N LYS A 137 -10.78 -4.81 0.19
CA LYS A 137 -10.29 -5.24 -1.12
C LYS A 137 -9.02 -4.49 -1.52
N GLY A 138 -8.97 -3.18 -1.29
CA GLY A 138 -7.78 -2.37 -1.56
C GLY A 138 -6.58 -2.79 -0.72
N TRP A 139 -6.80 -3.03 0.57
CA TRP A 139 -5.77 -3.48 1.50
C TRP A 139 -5.26 -4.87 1.15
N GLN A 140 -6.15 -5.85 1.01
CA GLN A 140 -5.83 -7.23 0.64
C GLN A 140 -5.08 -7.30 -0.70
N SER A 141 -5.45 -6.49 -1.69
CA SER A 141 -4.74 -6.46 -2.97
C SER A 141 -3.31 -5.94 -2.84
N ALA A 142 -3.10 -4.90 -2.02
CA ALA A 142 -1.76 -4.34 -1.80
C ALA A 142 -0.88 -5.31 -0.99
N VAL A 143 -1.44 -5.92 0.06
CA VAL A 143 -0.73 -6.89 0.91
C VAL A 143 -0.40 -8.18 0.15
N SER A 144 -1.32 -8.71 -0.66
CA SER A 144 -1.04 -9.88 -1.51
C SER A 144 0.10 -9.61 -2.49
N LYS A 145 0.14 -8.42 -3.10
CA LYS A 145 1.25 -8.06 -3.99
C LYS A 145 2.56 -7.78 -3.27
N PHE A 146 2.51 -7.26 -2.04
CA PHE A 146 3.68 -7.12 -1.18
C PHE A 146 4.33 -8.48 -0.90
N TYR A 147 3.55 -9.49 -0.47
CA TYR A 147 4.08 -10.84 -0.24
C TYR A 147 4.44 -11.58 -1.54
N GLN A 148 3.84 -11.22 -2.67
CA GLN A 148 4.28 -11.74 -3.97
C GLN A 148 5.68 -11.22 -4.35
N TYR A 149 6.02 -9.99 -3.97
CA TYR A 149 7.33 -9.42 -4.22
C TYR A 149 8.38 -9.94 -3.23
N HIS A 150 8.00 -10.02 -1.95
CA HIS A 150 8.83 -10.52 -0.87
C HIS A 150 8.59 -12.02 -0.62
N ASP A 151 8.94 -12.85 -1.59
CA ASP A 151 8.75 -14.31 -1.51
C ASP A 151 9.56 -14.95 -0.37
N GLU A 152 10.63 -14.29 0.07
CA GLU A 152 11.47 -14.68 1.20
C GLU A 152 10.74 -14.66 2.54
N LEU A 153 9.60 -13.97 2.66
CA LEU A 153 8.79 -13.92 3.88
C LEU A 153 7.95 -15.19 4.10
N GLY A 154 7.88 -16.08 3.11
CA GLY A 154 7.22 -17.39 3.24
C GLY A 154 5.69 -17.36 3.29
N VAL A 155 5.07 -16.22 2.99
CA VAL A 155 3.61 -16.09 2.91
C VAL A 155 3.16 -16.35 1.47
N GLU A 156 2.29 -17.34 1.29
CA GLU A 156 1.73 -17.67 -0.02
C GLU A 156 0.70 -16.61 -0.48
N PRO A 157 1.03 -15.75 -1.47
CA PRO A 157 0.21 -14.59 -1.80
C PRO A 157 -1.16 -14.96 -2.41
N HIS A 158 -1.27 -16.17 -2.98
CA HIS A 158 -2.48 -16.69 -3.60
C HIS A 158 -3.48 -17.26 -2.57
N GLU A 159 -3.05 -17.50 -1.34
CA GLU A 159 -3.90 -17.92 -0.21
C GLU A 159 -4.50 -16.72 0.54
N ILE A 160 -4.00 -15.50 0.30
CA ILE A 160 -4.58 -14.27 0.85
C ILE A 160 -5.92 -13.99 0.15
N VAL A 161 -7.00 -14.02 0.92
CA VAL A 161 -8.36 -13.89 0.40
C VAL A 161 -8.65 -12.42 0.07
N ILE A 162 -8.93 -12.13 -1.21
CA ILE A 162 -9.33 -10.79 -1.65
C ILE A 162 -10.86 -10.69 -1.69
N ALA A 163 -11.41 -9.72 -0.96
CA ALA A 163 -12.84 -9.45 -0.89
C ALA A 163 -13.41 -9.14 -2.28
N LYS A 164 -14.49 -9.85 -2.65
CA LYS A 164 -15.26 -9.58 -3.86
C LYS A 164 -16.32 -8.52 -3.54
N GLN A 165 -16.14 -7.32 -4.07
CA GLN A 165 -17.21 -6.32 -4.10
C GLN A 165 -18.19 -6.70 -5.22
N LYS A 166 -19.49 -6.81 -4.92
CA LYS A 166 -20.51 -6.86 -5.97
C LYS A 166 -20.42 -5.55 -6.74
N GLN A 167 -20.32 -5.61 -8.08
CA GLN A 167 -20.40 -4.43 -8.92
C GLN A 167 -21.68 -3.68 -8.54
N THR A 168 -21.56 -2.48 -7.98
CA THR A 168 -22.68 -1.57 -7.84
C THR A 168 -22.96 -1.09 -9.25
N HIS A 169 -23.93 -1.71 -9.92
CA HIS A 169 -24.46 -1.15 -11.15
C HIS A 169 -25.10 0.17 -10.74
N VAL A 170 -24.40 1.28 -10.97
CA VAL A 170 -25.02 2.59 -10.91
C VAL A 170 -26.09 2.55 -11.99
N ASP A 171 -27.36 2.53 -11.61
CA ASP A 171 -28.45 2.72 -12.56
C ASP A 171 -28.38 4.19 -12.98
N GLU A 172 -28.36 4.47 -14.28
CA GLU A 172 -28.35 5.85 -14.80
C GLU A 172 -29.58 6.65 -14.32
N ARG A 173 -30.61 5.96 -13.80
CA ARG A 173 -31.82 6.54 -13.17
C ARG A 173 -31.61 7.03 -11.74
N ASP A 174 -30.48 6.71 -11.09
CA ASP A 174 -30.09 7.24 -9.77
C ASP A 174 -29.34 8.58 -9.88
N MET A 175 -29.15 9.09 -11.11
CA MET A 175 -28.74 10.48 -11.32
C MET A 175 -29.97 11.37 -11.13
N PHE A 176 -29.93 12.19 -10.07
CA PHE A 176 -30.91 13.21 -9.69
C PHE A 176 -31.80 13.70 -10.83
N THR A 177 -33.12 13.56 -10.67
CA THR A 177 -34.06 14.25 -11.55
C THR A 177 -33.98 15.76 -11.27
N VAL A 178 -34.15 16.57 -12.32
CA VAL A 178 -34.10 18.05 -12.25
C VAL A 178 -35.07 18.64 -11.20
N GLU A 179 -36.03 17.85 -10.75
CA GLU A 179 -37.06 18.19 -9.77
C GLU A 179 -36.53 18.22 -8.32
N GLU A 180 -35.46 17.47 -7.98
CA GLU A 180 -34.87 17.47 -6.63
C GLU A 180 -33.89 18.64 -6.37
N VAL A 181 -33.43 19.31 -7.43
CA VAL A 181 -32.46 20.43 -7.35
C VAL A 181 -33.15 21.78 -7.09
N LYS A 182 -34.50 21.84 -7.09
CA LYS A 182 -35.27 23.09 -6.96
C LYS A 182 -36.36 23.04 -5.87
N ALA A 183 -36.11 22.38 -4.75
CA ALA A 183 -36.93 22.51 -3.54
C ALA A 183 -36.27 23.43 -2.51
#